data_AF-A0A2Z6T9Q8-F1
#
_entry.id   AF-A0A2Z6T9Q8-F1
#
_cell.length_a   1.000
_cell.length_b   1.000
_cell.length_c   1.000
_cell.angle_alpha   90.00
_cell.angle_beta   90.00
_cell.angle_gamma   90.00
#
_symmetry.space_group_name_H-M   'P 1'
#
loop_
_entity.id
_entity.type
_entity.pdbx_description
1 polymer ?
#
loop_
_entity_poly.entity_id
_entity_poly.type
_entity_poly.pdbx_seq_one_letter_code
_entity_poly.pdbx_strand_id
1 'polypeptide(L)'
;MKNKKHKKTIKHVFFGLLIGVVTLIGVWQLLAFQTRIQQAQQREKVALWCVQNLKGPKIKEIKVGKLVKHGLDGTGGASIDVQINDKQRNIIVLTVDSGDLEPSGGAFDEKSEYILVQKPYKNKNLNGIKVEEWKEN
;
A
#
# COMPACT_ATOMS: atom_id res chain seq x y z
N MET A 1 -31.12 40.58 38.72
CA MET A 1 -29.77 40.03 38.43
C MET A 1 -29.79 38.49 38.31
N LYS A 2 -30.39 37.91 37.26
CA LYS A 2 -30.38 36.45 37.03
C LYS A 2 -30.41 36.15 35.53
N ASN A 3 -29.28 36.29 34.84
CA ASN A 3 -29.15 35.72 33.47
C ASN A 3 -27.72 35.59 32.93
N LYS A 4 -26.71 36.14 33.62
CA LYS A 4 -25.31 36.09 33.15
C LYS A 4 -24.63 34.73 33.40
N LYS A 5 -24.97 34.00 34.48
CA LYS A 5 -24.35 32.69 34.79
C LYS A 5 -24.79 31.59 33.81
N HIS A 6 -26.08 31.49 33.49
CA HIS A 6 -26.64 30.41 32.66
C HIS A 6 -26.16 30.45 31.19
N LYS A 7 -26.05 31.66 30.60
CA LYS A 7 -25.48 31.85 29.25
C LYS A 7 -23.99 31.50 29.19
N LYS A 8 -23.24 31.66 30.29
CA LYS A 8 -21.82 31.35 30.34
C LYS A 8 -21.60 29.83 30.34
N THR A 9 -22.37 29.08 31.13
CA THR A 9 -22.28 27.61 31.19
C THR A 9 -22.61 26.94 29.86
N ILE A 10 -23.67 27.38 29.17
CA ILE A 10 -24.05 26.85 27.85
C ILE A 10 -22.93 27.06 26.83
N LYS A 11 -22.32 28.26 26.79
CA LYS A 11 -21.18 28.54 25.89
C LYS A 11 -19.98 27.64 26.14
N HIS A 12 -19.66 27.30 27.39
CA HIS A 12 -18.53 26.42 27.72
C HIS A 12 -18.80 24.95 27.33
N VAL A 13 -20.06 24.50 27.47
CA VAL A 13 -20.46 23.15 27.02
C VAL A 13 -20.37 23.03 25.50
N PHE A 14 -20.84 24.04 24.75
CA PHE A 14 -20.71 24.05 23.29
C PHE A 14 -19.24 24.16 22.83
N PHE A 15 -18.42 24.97 23.49
CA PHE A 15 -16.98 25.06 23.18
C PHE A 15 -16.24 23.75 23.46
N GLY A 16 -16.54 23.09 24.58
CA GLY A 16 -15.96 21.78 24.92
C GLY A 16 -16.37 20.69 23.92
N LEU A 17 -17.63 20.68 23.49
CA LEU A 17 -18.12 19.76 22.47
C LEU A 17 -17.45 20.02 21.10
N LEU A 18 -17.29 21.29 20.72
CA LEU A 18 -16.67 21.66 19.44
C LEU A 18 -15.17 21.30 19.42
N ILE A 19 -14.45 21.52 20.52
CA ILE A 19 -13.06 21.08 20.67
C ILE A 19 -12.98 19.55 20.59
N GLY A 20 -13.88 18.82 21.27
CA GLY A 20 -13.93 17.36 21.22
C GLY A 20 -14.19 16.80 19.82
N VAL A 21 -15.03 17.45 19.03
CA VAL A 21 -15.29 17.05 17.64
C VAL A 21 -14.08 17.32 16.75
N VAL A 22 -13.44 18.49 16.88
CA VAL A 22 -12.25 18.86 16.09
C VAL A 22 -11.07 17.93 16.39
N THR A 23 -10.83 17.59 17.66
CA THR A 23 -9.76 16.65 18.02
C THR A 23 -10.02 15.26 17.45
N LEU A 24 -11.26 14.78 17.51
CA LEU A 24 -11.62 13.47 16.97
C LEU A 24 -11.40 13.41 15.45
N ILE A 25 -11.84 14.43 14.70
CA ILE A 25 -11.59 14.52 13.25
C ILE A 25 -10.09 14.54 12.94
N GLY A 26 -9.31 15.32 13.69
CA GLY A 26 -7.86 15.39 13.52
C GLY A 26 -7.17 14.04 13.73
N VAL A 27 -7.59 13.25 14.73
CA VAL A 27 -7.05 11.90 14.96
C VAL A 27 -7.38 10.97 13.79
N TRP A 28 -8.63 10.99 13.29
CA TRP A 28 -9.02 10.19 12.13
C TRP A 28 -8.25 10.55 10.86
N GLN A 29 -8.05 11.85 10.60
CA GLN A 29 -7.24 12.32 9.47
C GLN A 29 -5.78 11.87 9.58
N LEU A 30 -5.20 11.93 10.78
CA LEU A 30 -3.83 11.49 11.04
C LEU A 30 -3.67 9.97 10.81
N LEU A 31 -4.61 9.17 11.32
CA LEU A 31 -4.60 7.71 11.12
C LEU A 31 -4.73 7.34 9.63
N ALA A 32 -5.64 7.99 8.92
CA ALA A 32 -5.81 7.77 7.48
C ALA A 32 -4.53 8.16 6.71
N PHE A 33 -3.87 9.25 7.10
CA PHE A 33 -2.61 9.68 6.50
C PHE A 33 -1.47 8.68 6.76
N GLN A 34 -1.31 8.21 8.01
CA GLN A 34 -0.32 7.19 8.35
C GLN A 34 -0.55 5.89 7.57
N THR A 35 -1.80 5.46 7.45
CA THR A 35 -2.16 4.26 6.68
C THR A 35 -1.77 4.39 5.21
N ARG A 36 -2.01 5.55 4.59
CA ARG A 36 -1.62 5.80 3.19
C ARG A 36 -0.11 5.78 3.00
N ILE A 37 0.65 6.33 3.94
CA ILE A 37 2.12 6.28 3.91
C ILE A 37 2.61 4.83 3.97
N GLN A 38 2.08 4.04 4.90
CA GLN A 38 2.47 2.63 5.04
C GLN A 38 2.18 1.84 3.76
N GLN A 39 1.00 2.04 3.15
CA GLN A 39 0.65 1.40 1.88
C GLN A 39 1.59 1.83 0.74
N ALA A 40 1.92 3.12 0.64
CA ALA A 40 2.85 3.61 -0.36
C ALA A 40 4.25 2.98 -0.20
N GLN A 41 4.76 2.90 1.03
CA GLN A 41 6.04 2.26 1.34
C GLN A 41 6.03 0.77 1.01
N GLN A 42 4.94 0.06 1.30
CA GLN A 42 4.80 -1.35 0.93
C GLN A 42 4.82 -1.54 -0.59
N ARG A 43 4.11 -0.69 -1.34
CA ARG A 43 4.14 -0.73 -2.81
C ARG A 43 5.55 -0.48 -3.35
N GLU A 44 6.28 0.48 -2.80
CA GLU A 44 7.67 0.74 -3.21
C GLU A 44 8.58 -0.45 -2.92
N LYS A 45 8.43 -1.13 -1.78
CA LYS A 45 9.20 -2.34 -1.47
C LYS A 45 8.94 -3.47 -2.49
N VAL A 46 7.68 -3.73 -2.81
CA VAL A 46 7.29 -4.75 -3.79
C VAL A 46 7.81 -4.39 -5.19
N ALA A 47 7.68 -3.12 -5.60
CA ALA A 47 8.20 -2.64 -6.86
C ALA A 47 9.74 -2.78 -6.93
N LEU A 48 10.45 -2.41 -5.85
CA LEU A 48 11.89 -2.56 -5.76
C LEU A 48 12.30 -4.03 -5.90
N TRP A 49 11.59 -4.92 -5.20
CA TRP A 49 11.81 -6.35 -5.33
C TRP A 49 11.68 -6.82 -6.78
N CYS A 50 10.65 -6.38 -7.51
CA CYS A 50 10.48 -6.71 -8.93
C CYS A 50 11.67 -6.27 -9.78
N VAL A 51 12.15 -5.04 -9.57
CA VAL A 51 13.29 -4.50 -10.33
C VAL A 51 14.59 -5.26 -10.05
N GLN A 52 14.77 -5.71 -8.81
CA GLN A 52 15.96 -6.43 -8.38
C GLN A 52 15.92 -7.92 -8.74
N ASN A 53 14.73 -8.53 -8.77
CA ASN A 53 14.57 -9.98 -8.91
C ASN A 53 14.06 -10.41 -10.29
N LEU A 54 13.67 -9.49 -11.16
CA LEU A 54 13.20 -9.83 -12.51
C LEU A 54 14.19 -9.44 -13.60
N LYS A 55 14.31 -10.32 -14.59
CA LYS A 55 15.02 -10.09 -15.84
C LYS A 55 14.02 -10.10 -17.00
N GLY A 56 14.13 -9.10 -17.86
CA GLY A 56 13.26 -8.92 -19.03
C GLY A 56 13.49 -7.55 -19.66
N PRO A 57 12.54 -7.06 -20.48
CA PRO A 57 12.58 -5.71 -21.05
C PRO A 57 12.68 -4.61 -19.98
N LYS A 58 13.15 -3.42 -20.37
CA LYS A 58 13.27 -2.27 -19.47
C LYS A 58 11.93 -1.98 -18.78
N ILE A 59 11.94 -2.01 -17.45
CA ILE A 59 10.80 -1.64 -16.62
C ILE A 59 10.71 -0.11 -16.57
N LYS A 60 9.54 0.43 -16.92
CA LYS A 60 9.22 1.86 -16.89
C LYS A 60 8.10 2.15 -15.88
N GLU A 61 7.19 1.20 -15.71
CA GLU A 61 6.04 1.32 -14.82
C GLU A 61 5.77 -0.01 -14.12
N ILE A 62 5.41 0.08 -12.84
CA ILE A 62 4.95 -1.05 -12.02
C ILE A 62 3.67 -0.61 -11.32
N LYS A 63 2.58 -1.35 -11.53
CA LYS A 63 1.34 -1.19 -10.77
C LYS A 63 1.25 -2.32 -9.75
N VAL A 64 1.09 -1.97 -8.48
CA VAL A 64 1.08 -2.92 -7.37
C VAL A 64 -0.33 -2.97 -6.78
N GLY A 65 -0.92 -4.16 -6.75
CA GLY A 65 -2.23 -4.45 -6.20
C GLY A 65 -2.23 -4.50 -4.67
N LYS A 66 -3.39 -4.85 -4.12
CA LYS A 66 -3.56 -5.01 -2.67
C LYS A 66 -3.04 -6.37 -2.22
N LEU A 67 -2.66 -6.44 -0.95
CA LEU A 67 -2.37 -7.70 -0.28
C LEU A 67 -3.64 -8.54 -0.16
N VAL A 68 -3.60 -9.74 -0.73
CA VAL A 68 -4.66 -10.74 -0.60
C VAL A 68 -4.16 -11.82 0.35
N LYS A 69 -4.88 -12.05 1.45
CA LYS A 69 -4.63 -13.17 2.37
C LYS A 69 -5.53 -14.33 1.99
N HIS A 70 -4.96 -15.53 1.91
CA HIS A 70 -5.68 -16.74 1.55
C HIS A 70 -5.95 -17.59 2.80
N GLY A 71 -7.14 -18.20 2.87
CA GLY A 71 -7.59 -18.98 4.03
C GLY A 71 -8.01 -18.12 5.23
N LEU A 72 -8.34 -18.77 6.35
CA LEU A 72 -8.67 -18.10 7.61
C LEU A 72 -7.41 -17.45 8.17
N ASP A 73 -7.44 -16.13 8.40
CA ASP A 73 -6.31 -15.31 8.89
C ASP A 73 -4.98 -15.42 8.11
N GLY A 74 -4.99 -15.88 6.85
CA GLY A 74 -3.77 -16.02 6.05
C GLY A 74 -3.06 -17.37 6.20
N THR A 75 -3.73 -18.38 6.76
CA THR A 75 -3.22 -19.77 6.85
C THR A 75 -2.85 -20.38 5.49
N GLY A 76 -3.46 -19.92 4.41
CA GLY A 76 -3.13 -20.31 3.03
C GLY A 76 -2.03 -19.45 2.39
N GLY A 77 -1.37 -18.58 3.16
CA GLY A 77 -0.39 -17.62 2.67
C GLY A 77 -1.02 -16.31 2.21
N ALA A 78 -0.21 -15.46 1.60
CA ALA A 78 -0.65 -14.18 1.06
C ALA A 78 0.01 -13.90 -0.29
N SER A 79 -0.68 -13.12 -1.12
CA SER A 79 -0.18 -12.72 -2.43
C SER A 79 -0.41 -11.25 -2.73
N ILE A 80 0.39 -10.71 -3.64
CA ILE A 80 0.25 -9.37 -4.19
C ILE A 80 0.36 -9.45 -5.70
N ASP A 81 -0.63 -8.91 -6.40
CA ASP A 81 -0.61 -8.86 -7.85
C ASP A 81 0.19 -7.65 -8.32
N VAL A 82 1.05 -7.85 -9.30
CA VAL A 82 1.88 -6.79 -9.88
C VAL A 82 1.76 -6.82 -11.38
N GLN A 83 1.51 -5.66 -11.99
CA GLN A 83 1.52 -5.49 -13.43
C GLN A 83 2.71 -4.63 -13.86
N ILE A 84 3.50 -5.13 -14.82
CA ILE A 84 4.67 -4.42 -15.33
C ILE A 84 4.40 -3.84 -16.71
N ASN A 85 4.72 -2.55 -16.88
CA ASN A 85 4.59 -1.79 -18.14
C ASN A 85 3.18 -1.83 -18.76
N ASP A 86 2.14 -1.90 -17.92
CA ASP A 86 0.72 -1.93 -18.34
C ASP A 86 0.35 -3.05 -19.33
N LYS A 87 1.13 -4.15 -19.32
CA LYS A 87 0.88 -5.31 -20.19
C LYS A 87 0.21 -6.40 -19.37
N GLN A 88 -0.97 -6.85 -19.80
CA GLN A 88 -1.69 -7.94 -19.12
C GLN A 88 -0.88 -9.24 -19.03
N ARG A 89 -0.13 -9.60 -20.07
CA ARG A 89 0.78 -10.76 -20.03
C ARG A 89 1.92 -10.65 -19.00
N ASN A 90 2.16 -9.46 -18.45
CA ASN A 90 3.17 -9.20 -17.44
C ASN A 90 2.53 -8.94 -16.07
N ILE A 91 1.36 -9.55 -15.82
CA ILE A 91 0.78 -9.69 -14.48
C ILE A 91 1.49 -10.85 -13.79
N ILE A 92 1.94 -10.61 -12.57
CA ILE A 92 2.68 -11.54 -11.74
C ILE A 92 1.97 -11.60 -10.39
N VAL A 93 1.61 -12.81 -9.96
CA VAL A 93 1.07 -13.05 -8.62
C VAL A 93 2.25 -13.35 -7.70
N LEU A 94 2.68 -12.36 -6.94
CA LEU A 94 3.81 -12.51 -6.02
C LEU A 94 3.34 -13.20 -4.74
N THR A 95 4.09 -14.20 -4.29
CA THR A 95 3.88 -14.81 -2.97
C THR A 95 4.63 -13.99 -1.93
N VAL A 96 3.94 -13.63 -0.85
CA VAL A 96 4.50 -12.84 0.25
C VAL A 96 4.31 -13.56 1.57
N ASP A 97 5.30 -13.45 2.45
CA ASP A 97 5.14 -13.85 3.84
C ASP A 97 4.30 -12.80 4.58
N SER A 98 3.39 -13.28 5.41
CA SER A 98 2.40 -12.51 6.15
C SER A 98 3.00 -11.51 7.14
N GLY A 99 4.25 -11.70 7.57
CA GLY A 99 4.97 -10.84 8.51
C GLY A 99 5.60 -9.61 7.85
N ASP A 100 6.52 -9.83 6.89
CA ASP A 100 7.35 -8.75 6.34
C ASP A 100 6.85 -8.21 5.00
N LEU A 101 5.89 -8.90 4.37
CA LEU A 101 5.33 -8.58 3.05
C LEU A 101 6.41 -8.47 1.95
N GLU A 102 7.58 -9.05 2.20
CA GLU A 102 8.63 -9.16 1.22
C GLU A 102 8.30 -10.33 0.29
N PRO A 103 8.26 -10.10 -1.04
CA PRO A 103 8.03 -11.19 -1.96
C PRO A 103 9.16 -12.23 -1.91
N SER A 104 8.80 -13.51 -1.98
CA SER A 104 9.78 -14.62 -2.06
C SER A 104 9.84 -15.25 -3.45
N GLY A 105 8.83 -14.99 -4.27
CA GLY A 105 8.68 -15.53 -5.62
C GLY A 105 7.35 -15.12 -6.22
N GLY A 106 6.97 -15.72 -7.35
CA GLY A 106 5.65 -15.48 -7.94
C GLY A 106 5.30 -16.46 -9.05
N ALA A 107 4.01 -16.48 -9.39
CA ALA A 107 3.50 -17.14 -10.57
C ALA A 107 3.45 -16.14 -11.73
N PHE A 108 3.88 -16.61 -12.91
CA PHE A 108 3.99 -15.81 -14.13
C PHE A 108 3.07 -16.41 -15.19
N ASP A 109 2.46 -15.55 -16.01
CA ASP A 109 1.85 -16.00 -17.26
C ASP A 109 2.91 -16.66 -18.17
N GLU A 110 2.55 -17.70 -18.89
CA GLU A 110 3.46 -18.41 -19.80
C GLU A 110 4.07 -17.49 -20.88
N LYS A 111 3.36 -16.42 -21.25
CA LYS A 111 3.77 -15.42 -22.23
C LYS A 111 4.41 -14.19 -21.59
N SER A 112 4.72 -14.24 -20.30
CA SER A 112 5.38 -13.15 -19.60
C SER A 112 6.75 -12.86 -20.22
N GLU A 113 7.07 -11.58 -20.36
CA GLU A 113 8.37 -11.14 -20.85
C GLU A 113 9.45 -11.16 -19.75
N TYR A 114 9.06 -11.54 -18.52
CA TYR A 114 9.88 -11.48 -17.34
C TYR A 114 10.08 -12.87 -16.72
N ILE A 115 11.29 -13.09 -16.24
CA ILE A 115 11.67 -14.28 -15.49
C ILE A 115 12.31 -13.89 -14.16
N LEU A 116 12.15 -14.75 -13.15
CA LEU A 116 12.84 -14.62 -11.88
C LEU A 116 14.33 -14.92 -12.05
N VAL A 117 15.20 -14.07 -11.51
CA VAL A 117 16.65 -14.34 -11.50
C VAL A 117 17.06 -15.12 -10.27
N GLN A 118 18.08 -15.96 -10.40
CA GLN A 118 18.65 -16.70 -9.27
C GLN A 118 19.42 -15.80 -8.28
N LYS A 119 19.97 -14.67 -8.77
CA LYS A 119 20.76 -13.72 -7.98
C LYS A 119 20.21 -12.30 -8.15
N PRO A 120 19.68 -11.67 -7.09
CA PRO A 120 19.08 -10.34 -7.18
C PRO A 120 20.10 -9.25 -7.57
N TYR A 121 19.69 -8.31 -8.42
CA TYR A 121 20.45 -7.14 -8.80
C TYR A 121 20.37 -6.04 -7.72
N LYS A 122 21.08 -6.23 -6.59
CA LYS A 122 21.02 -5.33 -5.41
C LYS A 122 21.37 -3.86 -5.68
N ASN A 123 22.03 -3.56 -6.80
CA ASN A 123 22.38 -2.20 -7.20
C ASN A 123 21.26 -1.46 -7.94
N LYS A 124 20.16 -2.13 -8.32
CA LYS A 124 19.04 -1.47 -8.96
C LYS A 124 18.12 -0.81 -7.94
N ASN A 125 17.54 0.31 -8.35
CA ASN A 125 16.58 1.11 -7.61
C ASN A 125 15.39 1.48 -8.50
N LEU A 126 14.47 2.28 -7.95
CA LEU A 126 13.26 2.73 -8.64
C LEU A 126 13.44 4.01 -9.47
N ASN A 127 14.68 4.45 -9.73
CA ASN A 127 14.90 5.71 -10.43
C ASN A 127 14.34 5.67 -11.86
N GLY A 128 13.44 6.62 -12.16
CA GLY A 128 12.78 6.71 -13.46
C GLY A 128 11.72 5.63 -13.71
N ILE A 129 11.31 4.90 -12.65
CA ILE A 129 10.23 3.92 -12.69
C ILE A 129 9.01 4.53 -12.01
N LYS A 130 7.90 4.54 -12.72
CA LYS A 130 6.60 4.97 -12.19
C LYS A 130 6.01 3.82 -11.36
N VAL A 131 5.73 4.07 -10.08
CA VAL A 131 5.11 3.09 -9.18
C VAL A 131 3.71 3.57 -8.82
N GLU A 132 2.69 2.77 -9.14
CA GLU A 132 1.30 3.12 -8.89
C GLU A 132 0.54 2.03 -8.14
N GLU A 133 -0.57 2.44 -7.54
CA GLU A 133 -1.58 1.51 -7.06
C GLU A 133 -2.31 0.88 -8.25
N TRP A 134 -2.35 -0.45 -8.28
CA TRP A 134 -3.25 -1.13 -9.18
C TRP A 134 -4.65 -1.10 -8.61
N LYS A 135 -5.51 -0.31 -9.26
CA LYS A 135 -6.95 -0.34 -9.04
C LYS A 135 -7.52 -1.38 -9.99
N GLU A 136 -8.05 -2.47 -9.45
CA GLU A 136 -8.93 -3.36 -10.22
C GLU A 136 -10.04 -2.48 -10.83
N ASN A 137 -10.18 -2.55 -12.15
CA ASN A 137 -11.30 -1.95 -12.88
C ASN A 137 -12.48 -2.92 -12.87
#